data_AF-A0A0M5IZ33-F1
#
_entry.id   AF-A0A0M5IZ33-F1
#
_cell.length_a   1.000
_cell.length_b   1.000
_cell.length_c   1.000
_cell.angle_alpha   90.00
_cell.angle_beta   90.00
_cell.angle_gamma   90.00
#
_symmetry.space_group_name_H-M   'P 1'
#
loop_
_entity.id
_entity.type
_entity.pdbx_description
1 polymer ?
#
loop_
_entity_poly.entity_id
_entity_poly.type
_entity_poly.pdbx_seq_one_letter_code
_entity_poly.pdbx_strand_id
1 'polypeptide(L)'
;QLEREDEVIGPVIAPFFPQKREEGWWVVIGDPKTNSLLSIKRLTLQQKAKVKLDFVAPSPGKHDYTLYYMSDSYLGCDQEYKFSIEV
;
A
#
# COMPACT_ATOMS: atom_id res chain seq x y z
N GLN A 1 7.04 -4.65 -7.76
CA GLN A 1 6.36 -5.95 -7.60
C GLN A 1 6.37 -6.27 -6.13
N LEU A 2 5.27 -6.77 -5.56
CA LEU A 2 5.24 -7.18 -4.16
C LEU A 2 5.61 -8.66 -4.09
N GLU A 3 6.57 -8.99 -3.25
CA GLU A 3 7.07 -10.34 -3.03
C GLU A 3 7.29 -10.53 -1.54
N ARG A 4 6.70 -11.59 -0.99
CA ARG A 4 6.88 -12.00 0.40
C ARG A 4 8.08 -12.94 0.46
N GLU A 5 8.99 -12.69 1.39
CA GLU A 5 10.14 -13.57 1.65
C GLU A 5 9.70 -14.83 2.43
N ASP A 6 8.77 -14.68 3.37
CA ASP A 6 8.22 -15.76 4.18
C ASP A 6 7.11 -16.55 3.47
N GLU A 7 6.86 -17.77 3.94
CA GLU A 7 5.65 -18.52 3.59
C GLU A 7 4.42 -17.97 4.33
N VAL A 8 3.25 -18.05 3.69
CA VAL A 8 1.99 -17.65 4.31
C VAL A 8 1.48 -18.78 5.20
N ILE A 9 1.66 -18.64 6.52
CA ILE A 9 1.24 -19.66 7.50
C ILE A 9 -0.09 -19.25 8.15
N GLY A 10 -1.20 -19.52 7.44
CA GLY A 10 -2.55 -19.36 7.99
C GLY A 10 -3.03 -17.91 8.17
N PRO A 11 -4.12 -17.70 8.96
CA PRO A 11 -4.74 -16.39 9.13
C PRO A 11 -3.90 -15.47 10.05
N VAL A 12 -4.28 -14.20 10.10
CA VAL A 12 -3.67 -13.18 10.97
C VAL A 12 -3.71 -13.62 12.43
N ILE A 13 -2.58 -13.47 13.13
CA ILE A 13 -2.45 -13.77 14.55
C ILE A 13 -2.85 -12.53 15.35
N ALA A 14 -4.11 -12.48 15.80
CA ALA A 14 -4.64 -11.41 16.64
C ALA A 14 -5.50 -12.00 17.80
N PRO A 15 -4.88 -12.43 18.92
CA PRO A 15 -5.57 -13.19 19.99
C PRO A 15 -6.72 -12.44 20.67
N PHE A 16 -6.67 -11.10 20.64
CA PHE A 16 -7.68 -10.24 21.24
C PHE A 16 -8.77 -9.78 20.25
N PHE A 17 -8.71 -10.24 19.00
CA PHE A 17 -9.71 -9.93 17.99
C PHE A 17 -10.70 -11.11 17.85
N PRO A 18 -12.02 -10.87 17.86
CA PRO A 18 -13.01 -11.95 18.01
C PRO A 18 -13.17 -12.86 16.79
N GLN A 19 -12.66 -12.45 15.61
CA GLN A 19 -12.86 -13.18 14.36
C GLN A 19 -11.52 -13.54 13.70
N LYS A 20 -11.47 -14.65 12.98
CA LYS A 20 -10.32 -14.92 12.10
C LYS A 20 -10.31 -13.94 10.94
N ARG A 21 -9.14 -13.44 10.57
CA ARG A 21 -8.96 -12.50 9.46
C ARG A 21 -7.84 -12.96 8.54
N GLU A 22 -8.01 -12.68 7.26
CA GLU A 22 -6.94 -12.73 6.27
C GLU A 22 -6.24 -11.38 6.23
N GLU A 23 -4.95 -11.40 5.88
CA GLU A 23 -4.14 -10.20 5.82
C GLU A 23 -4.56 -9.32 4.63
N GLY A 24 -4.98 -8.09 4.95
CA GLY A 24 -5.31 -7.07 3.98
C GLY A 24 -4.23 -6.00 3.90
N TRP A 25 -3.96 -5.56 2.67
CA TRP A 25 -3.02 -4.49 2.40
C TRP A 25 -3.66 -3.38 1.58
N TRP A 26 -3.22 -2.17 1.82
CA TRP A 26 -3.53 -0.98 1.03
C TRP A 26 -2.28 -0.51 0.33
N VAL A 27 -2.37 -0.27 -0.97
CA VAL A 27 -1.38 0.49 -1.72
C VAL A 27 -2.00 1.83 -2.07
N VAL A 28 -1.35 2.92 -1.69
CA VAL A 28 -1.88 4.28 -1.83
C VAL A 28 -0.83 5.19 -2.45
N ILE A 29 -1.23 6.05 -3.39
CA ILE A 29 -0.41 7.14 -3.88
C ILE A 29 -1.02 8.44 -3.35
N GLY A 30 -0.23 9.24 -2.65
CA GLY A 30 -0.64 10.50 -2.04
C GLY A 30 0.35 11.63 -2.25
N ASP A 31 -0.13 12.86 -2.17
CA ASP A 31 0.68 14.07 -2.00
C ASP A 31 0.56 14.55 -0.54
N PRO A 32 1.61 14.37 0.28
CA PRO A 32 1.59 14.79 1.67
C PRO A 32 1.51 16.31 1.86
N LYS A 33 2.00 17.10 0.89
CA LYS A 33 2.05 18.57 1.01
C LYS A 33 0.66 19.18 0.93
N THR A 34 -0.20 18.61 0.09
CA THR A 34 -1.58 19.04 -0.10
C THR A 34 -2.59 18.18 0.64
N ASN A 35 -2.14 17.12 1.32
CA ASN A 35 -2.99 16.10 1.95
C ASN A 35 -3.99 15.47 0.95
N SER A 36 -3.54 15.23 -0.29
CA SER A 36 -4.36 14.68 -1.36
C SER A 36 -4.08 13.20 -1.58
N LEU A 37 -5.13 12.38 -1.68
CA LEU A 37 -5.04 10.98 -2.09
C LEU A 37 -5.32 10.87 -3.59
N LEU A 38 -4.33 10.42 -4.37
CA LEU A 38 -4.40 10.33 -5.83
C LEU A 38 -4.92 8.97 -6.32
N SER A 39 -4.49 7.88 -5.68
CA SER A 39 -4.90 6.53 -6.07
C SER A 39 -4.85 5.59 -4.87
N ILE A 40 -5.77 4.65 -4.78
CA ILE A 40 -5.84 3.67 -3.70
C ILE A 40 -6.34 2.32 -4.21
N LYS A 41 -5.71 1.24 -3.74
CA LYS A 41 -6.13 -0.11 -4.04
C LYS A 41 -5.93 -1.03 -2.84
N ARG A 42 -6.96 -1.82 -2.53
CA ARG A 42 -6.88 -2.90 -1.55
C ARG A 42 -6.45 -4.20 -2.24
N LEU A 43 -5.63 -4.99 -1.58
CA LEU A 43 -5.26 -6.33 -2.01
C LEU A 43 -5.09 -7.28 -0.82
N THR A 44 -5.23 -8.57 -1.09
CA THR A 44 -4.73 -9.66 -0.24
C THR A 44 -3.45 -10.18 -0.89
N LEU A 45 -2.34 -10.20 -0.15
CA LEU A 45 -1.05 -10.65 -0.67
C LEU A 45 -0.83 -12.10 -0.25
N GLN A 46 -0.71 -13.03 -1.20
CA GLN A 46 -0.19 -14.37 -0.92
C GLN A 46 1.35 -14.34 -0.99
N GLN A 47 1.98 -15.03 -1.95
CA GLN A 47 3.43 -14.97 -2.12
C GLN A 47 3.88 -13.76 -2.96
N LYS A 48 3.18 -13.48 -4.06
CA LYS A 48 3.53 -12.41 -5.01
C LYS A 48 2.27 -11.71 -5.50
N ALA A 49 2.38 -10.40 -5.72
CA ALA A 49 1.33 -9.64 -6.36
C ALA A 49 1.89 -8.56 -7.28
N LYS A 50 1.24 -8.37 -8.42
CA LYS A 50 1.46 -7.23 -9.31
C LYS A 50 0.27 -6.30 -9.23
N VAL A 51 0.51 -5.11 -8.69
CA VAL A 51 -0.52 -4.08 -8.52
C VAL A 51 -0.24 -2.94 -9.48
N LYS A 52 -1.24 -2.58 -10.28
CA LYS A 52 -1.26 -1.35 -11.08
C LYS A 52 -2.15 -0.34 -10.37
N LEU A 53 -1.61 0.86 -10.16
CA LEU A 53 -2.35 2.05 -9.73
C LEU A 53 -2.26 3.08 -10.85
N ASP A 54 -3.40 3.65 -11.18
CA ASP A 54 -3.53 4.70 -12.17
C ASP A 54 -4.06 5.96 -11.47
N PHE A 55 -3.58 7.13 -11.90
CA PHE A 55 -4.08 8.44 -11.48
C PHE A 55 -3.95 9.42 -12.64
N VAL A 56 -4.68 10.53 -12.59
CA VAL A 56 -4.66 11.56 -13.63
C VAL A 56 -3.42 12.42 -13.45
N ALA A 57 -2.70 12.67 -14.54
CA ALA A 57 -1.52 13.53 -14.51
C ALA A 57 -1.91 14.97 -14.12
N PRO A 58 -1.16 15.63 -13.22
CA PRO A 58 -1.36 17.02 -12.84
C PRO A 58 -0.94 18.00 -13.96
N SER A 59 -0.93 19.30 -13.65
CA SER A 59 -0.35 20.33 -14.53
C SER A 59 1.13 20.06 -14.85
N PRO A 60 1.67 20.56 -15.97
CA PRO A 60 3.07 20.36 -16.33
C PRO A 60 4.06 20.78 -15.24
N GLY A 61 5.16 20.03 -15.13
CA GLY A 61 6.26 20.27 -14.20
C GLY A 61 6.56 19.11 -13.25
N LYS A 62 7.43 19.37 -12.27
CA LYS A 62 7.88 18.39 -11.28
C LYS A 62 6.89 18.24 -10.13
N HIS A 63 6.45 17.02 -9.86
CA HIS A 63 5.58 16.67 -8.73
C HIS A 63 6.21 15.60 -7.85
N ASP A 64 6.20 15.83 -6.54
CA ASP A 64 6.69 14.87 -5.54
C ASP A 64 5.50 14.17 -4.89
N TYR A 65 5.49 12.85 -4.95
CA TYR A 65 4.45 11.99 -4.37
C TYR A 65 5.04 10.98 -3.40
N THR A 66 4.17 10.32 -2.65
CA THR A 66 4.52 9.24 -1.74
C THR A 66 3.63 8.03 -2.01
N LEU A 67 4.27 6.87 -2.20
CA LEU A 67 3.63 5.56 -2.25
C LEU A 67 3.62 4.99 -0.83
N TYR A 68 2.43 4.69 -0.32
CA TYR A 68 2.21 4.02 0.96
C TYR A 68 1.80 2.57 0.71
N TYR A 69 2.38 1.66 1.48
CA TYR A 69 1.97 0.27 1.57
C TYR A 69 1.63 -0.02 3.02
N MET A 70 0.35 -0.20 3.34
CA MET A 70 -0.14 -0.26 4.72
C MET A 70 -0.88 -1.55 5.02
N SER A 71 -0.63 -2.13 6.19
CA SER A 71 -1.34 -3.32 6.67
C SER A 71 -2.63 -2.94 7.40
N ASP A 72 -3.69 -3.74 7.24
CA ASP A 72 -4.92 -3.60 8.03
C ASP A 72 -4.94 -4.47 9.30
N SER A 73 -3.83 -5.17 9.58
CA SER A 73 -3.75 -6.28 10.53
C SER A 73 -2.53 -6.21 11.45
N TYR A 74 -1.38 -5.75 10.97
CA TYR A 74 -0.14 -5.68 11.75
C TYR A 74 0.41 -4.25 11.83
N LEU A 75 0.93 -3.88 12.99
CA LEU A 75 1.61 -2.60 13.20
C LEU A 75 3.10 -2.73 12.87
N GLY A 76 3.69 -1.67 12.33
CA GLY A 76 5.13 -1.62 12.01
C GLY A 76 5.50 -2.24 10.66
N CYS A 77 4.52 -2.69 9.89
CA CYS A 77 4.73 -3.21 8.53
C CYS A 77 4.46 -2.16 7.44
N ASP A 78 4.06 -0.95 7.82
CA ASP A 78 3.76 0.12 6.88
C ASP A 78 5.06 0.64 6.25
N GLN A 79 5.03 0.85 4.94
CA GLN A 79 6.19 1.32 4.17
C GLN A 79 5.84 2.57 3.38
N GLU A 80 6.78 3.50 3.33
CA GLU A 80 6.65 4.76 2.60
C GLU A 80 7.79 4.94 1.61
N TYR A 81 7.45 5.22 0.35
CA TYR A 81 8.42 5.45 -0.71
C TYR A 81 8.12 6.77 -1.40
N LYS A 82 9.03 7.73 -1.26
CA LYS A 82 8.95 9.02 -1.94
C LYS A 82 9.44 8.87 -3.38
N PHE A 83 8.69 9.44 -4.32
CA PHE A 83 9.08 9.46 -5.73
C PHE A 83 8.66 10.78 -6.37
N SER A 84 9.35 11.17 -7.44
CA SER A 84 9.00 12.36 -8.22
C SER A 84 8.66 11.96 -9.64
N ILE A 85 7.69 12.65 -10.24
CA ILE A 85 7.39 12.55 -11.67
C ILE A 85 7.55 13.92 -12.33
N GLU A 86 7.96 13.92 -13.60
CA GLU A 86 7.95 15.09 -14.46
C GLU A 86 6.83 14.89 -15.48
N VAL A 87 5.92 15.87 -15.58
CA VAL A 87 4.74 15.84 -16.47
C VAL A 87 4.89 16.85 -17.59
#